data_AF-A0A535XPK2-F1
#
_entry.id   AF-A0A535XPK2-F1
#
_cell.length_a   1.000
_cell.length_b   1.000
_cell.length_c   1.000
_cell.angle_alpha   90.00
_cell.angle_beta   90.00
_cell.angle_gamma   90.00
#
_symmetry.space_group_name_H-M   'P 1'
#
loop_
_entity.id
_entity.type
_entity.pdbx_description
1 polymer ?
#
loop_
_entity_poly.entity_id
_entity_poly.type
_entity_poly.pdbx_seq_one_letter_code
_entity_poly.pdbx_strand_id
1 'polypeptide(L)'
;MDLLQRRVARHPLRRAGGLATVSLLVAALLAWMPAVTAGWNQSGAEASLWQLTNADRVNNGVRPIQQHATLVSIARWRSRDMIVNDYFSHNIPACGGCLVFHYYDTNGLSYQWAGENIGWNSGYSDGDSPVAVNNQFMASSEHRNNILNPVWTHGGVGAYGADNITWQGKLRSPRMYTQLFMQAKVAPPPPKPAPKPAPQPAPQPAPQPAPRPAPKAAPKHKATPKRAAPKIRA
;
A
#
# COMPACT_ATOMS: atom_id res chain seq x y z
N MET A 1 56.66 -36.70 -76.06
CA MET A 1 57.34 -37.90 -75.54
C MET A 1 57.59 -37.61 -74.08
N ASP A 2 57.14 -38.34 -73.08
CA ASP A 2 56.75 -39.73 -72.99
C ASP A 2 56.03 -39.89 -71.62
N LEU A 3 54.96 -40.69 -71.59
CA LEU A 3 54.57 -41.70 -70.59
C LEU A 3 54.75 -41.39 -69.07
N LEU A 4 53.97 -41.90 -68.13
CA LEU A 4 52.79 -42.73 -68.07
C LEU A 4 52.34 -42.71 -66.60
N GLN A 5 51.05 -42.88 -66.43
CA GLN A 5 50.35 -43.38 -65.25
C GLN A 5 51.18 -44.26 -64.29
N ARG A 6 51.06 -43.98 -62.99
CA ARG A 6 50.98 -45.03 -61.97
C ARG A 6 49.80 -44.76 -61.05
N ARG A 7 48.82 -45.67 -61.09
CA ARG A 7 47.76 -45.82 -60.08
C ARG A 7 48.36 -46.41 -58.81
N VAL A 8 47.95 -45.91 -57.65
CA VAL A 8 47.84 -46.73 -56.43
C VAL A 8 46.46 -46.49 -55.84
N ALA A 9 45.82 -47.59 -55.46
CA ALA A 9 44.43 -47.69 -55.05
C ALA A 9 44.22 -47.33 -53.56
N ARG A 10 43.05 -46.73 -53.31
CA ARG A 10 42.08 -46.92 -52.20
C ARG A 10 42.63 -47.26 -50.81
N HIS A 11 42.22 -46.48 -49.80
CA HIS A 11 41.18 -46.90 -48.85
C HIS A 11 40.59 -45.68 -48.11
N PRO A 12 39.27 -45.66 -47.83
CA PRO A 12 38.59 -44.55 -47.18
C PRO A 12 38.62 -44.72 -45.66
N LEU A 13 38.97 -43.67 -44.92
CA LEU A 13 38.69 -43.61 -43.49
C LEU A 13 37.86 -42.38 -43.19
N ARG A 14 36.59 -42.69 -42.94
CA ARG A 14 35.56 -41.86 -42.33
C ARG A 14 36.15 -41.04 -41.18
N ARG A 15 36.06 -39.72 -41.27
CA ARG A 15 36.04 -38.85 -40.08
C ARG A 15 34.62 -38.35 -39.91
N ALA A 16 33.87 -39.07 -39.08
CA ALA A 16 32.76 -38.49 -38.34
C ALA A 16 33.35 -37.73 -37.14
N GLY A 17 32.77 -36.58 -36.81
CA GLY A 17 33.00 -35.91 -35.54
C GLY A 17 33.32 -34.42 -35.70
N GLY A 18 32.37 -33.56 -35.30
CA GLY A 18 32.69 -32.16 -35.06
C GLY A 18 31.57 -31.13 -35.27
N LEU A 19 30.29 -31.48 -35.28
CA LEU A 19 29.22 -30.50 -35.00
C LEU A 19 29.02 -30.44 -33.48
N ALA A 20 29.73 -29.53 -32.84
CA ALA A 20 29.39 -29.03 -31.51
C ALA A 20 29.79 -27.54 -31.47
N THR A 21 29.09 -26.75 -32.27
CA THR A 21 29.18 -25.30 -32.23
C THR A 21 28.55 -24.80 -30.92
N VAL A 22 29.42 -24.44 -29.98
CA VAL A 22 29.28 -23.42 -28.92
C VAL A 22 27.84 -23.05 -28.57
N SER A 23 27.26 -23.75 -27.58
CA SER A 23 26.11 -23.26 -26.82
C SER A 23 26.48 -23.19 -25.34
N LEU A 24 27.37 -22.24 -25.00
CA LEU A 24 27.77 -21.93 -23.63
C LEU A 24 27.91 -20.41 -23.42
N LEU A 25 26.95 -19.62 -23.91
CA LEU A 25 26.95 -18.16 -23.70
C LEU A 25 25.56 -17.60 -23.34
N VAL A 26 24.80 -18.29 -22.47
CA VAL A 26 23.61 -17.67 -21.85
C VAL A 26 23.52 -17.90 -20.32
N ALA A 27 24.22 -18.90 -19.76
CA ALA A 27 24.10 -19.19 -18.32
C ALA A 27 24.97 -18.31 -17.39
N ALA A 28 25.87 -17.46 -17.91
CA ALA A 28 26.83 -16.71 -17.09
C ALA A 28 26.47 -15.23 -16.85
N LEU A 29 25.33 -14.74 -17.36
CA LEU A 29 24.96 -13.31 -17.26
C LEU A 29 23.90 -12.99 -16.18
N LEU A 30 23.45 -13.98 -15.40
CA LEU A 30 22.50 -13.77 -14.29
C LEU A 30 23.15 -13.82 -12.89
N ALA A 31 24.46 -14.08 -12.79
CA ALA A 31 25.13 -14.26 -11.49
C ALA A 31 25.68 -12.97 -10.84
N TRP A 32 25.44 -11.80 -11.45
CA TRP A 32 26.00 -10.50 -11.02
C TRP A 32 24.95 -9.42 -10.74
N MET A 33 23.73 -9.82 -10.36
CA MET A 33 22.88 -8.88 -9.63
C MET A 33 23.35 -8.90 -8.17
N PRO A 34 23.87 -7.78 -7.61
CA PRO A 34 23.99 -7.71 -6.17
C PRO A 34 22.60 -8.01 -5.62
N ALA A 35 22.50 -8.97 -4.69
CA ALA A 35 21.27 -9.17 -3.96
C ALA A 35 20.88 -7.79 -3.43
N VAL A 36 19.74 -7.26 -3.86
CA VAL A 36 19.16 -6.08 -3.24
C VAL A 36 18.97 -6.49 -1.80
N THR A 37 19.85 -6.06 -0.90
CA THR A 37 19.63 -6.26 0.53
C THR A 37 18.39 -5.45 0.83
N ALA A 38 17.25 -6.13 0.86
CA ALA A 38 16.02 -5.52 1.32
C ALA A 38 16.36 -4.93 2.68
N GLY A 39 16.22 -3.60 2.80
CA GLY A 39 16.42 -2.93 4.08
C GLY A 39 15.49 -3.56 5.12
N TRP A 40 15.87 -3.42 6.39
CA TRP A 40 15.09 -3.93 7.52
C TRP A 40 13.57 -3.76 7.35
N ASN A 41 12.80 -4.83 7.58
CA ASN A 41 11.34 -4.83 7.40
C ASN A 41 10.62 -4.03 8.49
N GLN A 42 10.66 -2.71 8.36
CA GLN A 42 10.07 -1.79 9.32
C GLN A 42 8.56 -1.98 9.50
N SER A 43 7.79 -2.09 8.41
CA SER A 43 6.33 -2.21 8.50
C SER A 43 5.91 -3.54 9.11
N GLY A 44 6.65 -4.63 8.82
CA GLY A 44 6.46 -5.91 9.49
C GLY A 44 6.71 -5.81 10.98
N ALA A 45 7.81 -5.17 11.39
CA ALA A 45 8.13 -4.98 12.80
C ALA A 45 7.09 -4.13 13.55
N GLU A 46 6.59 -3.06 12.95
CA GLU A 46 5.51 -2.23 13.50
C GLU A 46 4.21 -3.04 13.67
N ALA A 47 3.82 -3.83 12.65
CA ALA A 47 2.63 -4.67 12.69
C ALA A 47 2.74 -5.77 13.76
N SER A 48 3.88 -6.45 13.86
CA SER A 48 4.12 -7.48 14.87
C SER A 48 4.06 -6.90 16.28
N LEU A 49 4.73 -5.78 16.56
CA LEU A 49 4.67 -5.17 17.89
C LEU A 49 3.27 -4.65 18.24
N TRP A 50 2.50 -4.11 17.28
CA TRP A 50 1.09 -3.75 17.50
C TRP A 50 0.22 -4.95 17.88
N GLN A 51 0.38 -6.07 17.18
CA GLN A 51 -0.34 -7.31 17.47
C GLN A 51 0.02 -7.85 18.87
N LEU A 52 1.31 -7.87 19.22
CA LEU A 52 1.79 -8.29 20.54
C LEU A 52 1.21 -7.39 21.65
N THR A 53 1.22 -6.06 21.45
CA THR A 53 0.66 -5.09 22.40
C THR A 53 -0.81 -5.40 22.72
N ASN A 54 -1.64 -5.64 21.69
CA ASN A 54 -3.05 -5.96 21.90
C ASN A 54 -3.28 -7.39 22.42
N ALA A 55 -2.41 -8.34 22.05
CA ALA A 55 -2.44 -9.69 22.62
C ALA A 55 -2.14 -9.65 24.14
N ASP A 56 -1.13 -8.90 24.56
CA ASP A 56 -0.81 -8.70 25.98
C ASP A 56 -1.98 -8.07 26.74
N ARG A 57 -2.63 -7.07 26.13
CA ARG A 57 -3.84 -6.45 26.69
C ARG A 57 -4.94 -7.49 26.91
N VAL A 58 -5.29 -8.26 25.88
CA VAL A 58 -6.32 -9.31 25.96
C VAL A 58 -5.96 -10.39 26.99
N ASN A 59 -4.71 -10.85 26.98
CA ASN A 59 -4.21 -11.88 27.91
C ASN A 59 -4.23 -11.44 29.38
N ASN A 60 -4.21 -10.12 29.64
CA ASN A 60 -4.31 -9.55 30.98
C ASN A 60 -5.71 -8.99 31.28
N GLY A 61 -6.73 -9.35 30.49
CA GLY A 61 -8.12 -9.00 30.76
C GLY A 61 -8.48 -7.53 30.50
N VAL A 62 -7.65 -6.78 29.79
CA VAL A 62 -7.94 -5.39 29.40
C VAL A 62 -8.28 -5.30 27.91
N ARG A 63 -9.20 -4.40 27.57
CA ARG A 63 -9.72 -4.29 26.19
C ARG A 63 -8.60 -3.92 25.20
N PRO A 64 -8.58 -4.51 24.00
CA PRO A 64 -7.68 -4.06 22.95
C PRO A 64 -8.03 -2.62 22.55
N ILE A 65 -7.03 -1.89 22.04
CA ILE A 65 -7.15 -0.51 21.58
C ILE A 65 -7.18 -0.42 20.06
N GLN A 66 -7.76 0.65 19.54
CA GLN A 66 -7.85 0.90 18.10
C GLN A 66 -6.57 1.55 17.57
N GLN A 67 -6.09 1.11 16.40
CA GLN A 67 -4.92 1.72 15.79
C GLN A 67 -5.30 3.09 15.21
N HIS A 68 -4.49 4.11 15.47
CA HIS A 68 -4.70 5.46 14.95
C HIS A 68 -3.56 5.86 14.02
N ALA A 69 -3.89 6.19 12.76
CA ALA A 69 -2.89 6.44 11.72
C ALA A 69 -1.93 7.59 12.07
N THR A 70 -2.44 8.70 12.63
CA THR A 70 -1.57 9.82 13.07
C THR A 70 -0.61 9.40 14.18
N LEU A 71 -1.03 8.52 15.11
CA LEU A 71 -0.14 8.04 16.16
C LEU A 71 0.95 7.12 15.58
N VAL A 72 0.63 6.29 14.58
CA VAL A 72 1.64 5.51 13.85
C VAL A 72 2.66 6.42 13.19
N SER A 73 2.20 7.48 12.50
CA SER A 73 3.09 8.46 11.87
C SER A 73 4.01 9.16 12.87
N ILE A 74 3.47 9.63 14.01
CA ILE A 74 4.25 10.28 15.07
C ILE A 74 5.24 9.28 15.68
N ALA A 75 4.81 8.06 16.02
CA ALA A 75 5.67 7.03 16.60
C ALA A 75 6.83 6.66 15.67
N ARG A 76 6.57 6.61 14.36
CA ARG A 76 7.59 6.29 13.35
C ARG A 76 8.63 7.41 13.26
N TRP A 77 8.16 8.65 13.20
CA TRP A 77 9.04 9.82 13.28
C TRP A 77 9.86 9.78 14.57
N ARG A 78 9.23 9.47 15.71
CA ARG A 78 9.85 9.42 17.03
C ARG A 78 11.00 8.41 17.12
N SER A 79 10.76 7.19 16.62
CA SER A 79 11.79 6.14 16.56
C SER A 79 12.96 6.54 15.64
N ARG A 80 12.67 7.19 14.51
CA ARG A 80 13.70 7.71 13.60
C ARG A 80 14.50 8.84 14.25
N ASP A 81 13.83 9.76 14.93
CA ASP A 81 14.42 10.92 15.57
C ASP A 81 15.46 10.52 16.62
N MET A 82 15.15 9.55 17.48
CA MET A 82 16.10 9.02 18.48
C MET A 82 17.35 8.38 17.86
N ILE A 83 17.20 7.65 16.75
CA ILE A 83 18.36 7.08 16.05
C ILE A 83 19.17 8.15 15.34
N VAL A 84 18.52 9.01 14.55
CA VAL A 84 19.19 10.00 13.69
C VAL A 84 19.89 11.08 14.51
N ASN A 85 19.30 11.49 15.64
CA ASN A 85 19.86 12.51 16.52
C ASN A 85 20.63 11.93 17.72
N ASP A 86 21.00 10.64 17.65
CA ASP A 86 21.87 9.93 18.60
C ASP A 86 21.49 10.08 20.08
N TYR A 87 20.21 9.90 20.42
CA TYR A 87 19.72 10.06 21.80
C TYR A 87 18.60 9.08 22.16
N PHE A 88 18.43 8.81 23.45
CA PHE A 88 17.34 7.98 23.97
C PHE A 88 16.76 8.60 25.24
N SER A 89 15.64 9.29 25.07
CA SER A 89 14.95 10.01 26.13
C SER A 89 13.53 10.31 25.69
N HIS A 90 12.59 10.40 26.63
CA HIS A 90 11.24 10.91 26.39
C HIS A 90 11.21 12.41 26.03
N ASN A 91 12.19 13.17 26.52
CA ASN A 91 12.36 14.58 26.15
C ASN A 91 12.99 14.68 24.76
N ILE A 92 12.41 15.53 23.91
CA ILE A 92 12.83 15.74 22.52
C ILE A 92 13.72 16.98 22.45
N PRO A 93 15.03 16.86 22.17
CA PRO A 93 15.94 18.00 22.17
C PRO A 93 15.57 19.08 21.15
N ALA A 94 15.07 18.70 19.97
CA ALA A 94 14.76 19.60 18.86
C ALA A 94 13.69 20.66 19.21
N CYS A 95 12.83 20.40 20.19
CA CYS A 95 11.82 21.33 20.69
C CYS A 95 12.15 21.87 22.09
N GLY A 96 13.42 21.84 22.51
CA GLY A 96 13.82 22.31 23.83
C GLY A 96 13.39 21.39 24.98
N GLY A 97 13.22 20.08 24.72
CA GLY A 97 12.89 19.09 25.73
C GLY A 97 11.40 18.81 25.92
N CYS A 98 10.54 19.22 24.97
CA CYS A 98 9.13 18.85 24.97
C CYS A 98 8.95 17.32 24.91
N LEU A 99 7.78 16.83 25.33
CA LEU A 99 7.40 15.43 25.18
C LEU A 99 6.76 15.18 23.81
N VAL A 100 6.68 13.92 23.40
CA VAL A 100 6.02 13.53 22.13
C VAL A 100 4.56 14.01 22.03
N PHE A 101 3.90 14.28 23.16
CA PHE A 101 2.52 14.79 23.20
C PHE A 101 2.38 16.21 22.62
N HIS A 102 3.46 17.00 22.58
CA HIS A 102 3.47 18.23 21.79
C HIS A 102 3.15 17.97 20.30
N TYR A 103 3.59 16.81 19.79
CA TYR A 103 3.27 16.38 18.43
C TYR A 103 1.85 15.83 18.30
N TYR A 104 1.19 15.41 19.39
CA TYR A 104 -0.24 15.12 19.34
C TYR A 104 -1.03 16.41 19.12
N ASP A 105 -0.69 17.44 19.89
CA ASP A 105 -1.38 18.73 19.87
C ASP A 105 -1.22 19.43 18.51
N THR A 106 0.00 19.50 17.99
CA THR A 106 0.29 20.12 16.68
C THR A 106 -0.28 19.36 15.50
N ASN A 107 -0.60 18.07 15.66
CA ASN A 107 -1.33 17.28 14.66
C ASN A 107 -2.86 17.25 14.91
N GLY A 108 -3.37 18.05 15.83
CA GLY A 108 -4.81 18.21 16.06
C GLY A 108 -5.49 17.02 16.75
N LEU A 109 -4.74 16.17 17.46
CA LEU A 109 -5.32 15.05 18.20
C LEU A 109 -6.04 15.56 19.46
N SER A 110 -7.26 15.08 19.65
CA SER A 110 -8.08 15.40 20.82
C SER A 110 -8.07 14.25 21.82
N TYR A 111 -7.38 14.41 22.95
CA TYR A 111 -7.20 13.37 23.96
C TYR A 111 -7.32 13.91 25.38
N GLN A 112 -7.71 13.05 26.34
CA GLN A 112 -7.69 13.34 27.77
C GLN A 112 -6.38 12.92 28.43
N TRP A 113 -5.86 11.77 28.01
CA TRP A 113 -4.61 11.18 28.52
C TRP A 113 -3.80 10.67 27.35
N ALA A 114 -2.48 10.69 27.50
CA ALA A 114 -1.54 10.12 26.54
C ALA A 114 -0.41 9.39 27.27
N GLY A 115 0.22 8.45 26.58
CA GLY A 115 1.33 7.65 27.10
C GLY A 115 2.32 7.30 26.00
N GLU A 116 3.58 7.10 26.38
CA GLU A 116 4.68 6.72 25.48
C GLU A 116 5.49 5.60 26.13
N ASN A 117 5.78 4.55 25.36
CA ASN A 117 6.89 3.63 25.66
C ASN A 117 7.92 3.76 24.52
N ILE A 118 9.20 3.82 24.86
CA ILE A 118 10.31 3.80 23.92
C ILE A 118 11.26 2.67 24.28
N GLY A 119 11.78 1.97 23.29
CA GLY A 119 12.68 0.83 23.50
C GLY A 119 13.51 0.54 22.28
N TRP A 120 14.65 -0.09 22.48
CA TRP A 120 15.54 -0.47 21.40
C TRP A 120 16.12 -1.86 21.62
N ASN A 121 16.60 -2.46 20.53
CA ASN A 121 17.42 -3.65 20.57
C ASN A 121 18.41 -3.66 19.37
N SER A 122 19.19 -4.73 19.27
CA SER A 122 20.11 -4.98 18.15
C SER A 122 20.39 -6.46 18.02
N GLY A 123 20.84 -6.89 16.84
CA GLY A 123 21.33 -8.27 16.62
C GLY A 123 20.23 -9.34 16.53
N TYR A 124 18.97 -8.94 16.53
CA TYR A 124 17.82 -9.82 16.28
C TYR A 124 17.49 -9.88 14.79
N SER A 125 16.90 -10.99 14.36
CA SER A 125 16.27 -11.09 13.04
C SER A 125 15.09 -10.12 12.93
N ASP A 126 14.63 -9.86 11.71
CA ASP A 126 13.48 -8.99 11.45
C ASP A 126 12.22 -9.45 12.21
N GLY A 127 12.02 -10.77 12.32
CA GLY A 127 10.89 -11.35 13.04
C GLY A 127 11.05 -11.35 14.57
N ASP A 128 12.27 -11.55 15.07
CA ASP A 128 12.52 -11.65 16.52
C ASP A 128 12.64 -10.29 17.19
N SER A 129 13.08 -9.27 16.47
CA SER A 129 13.27 -7.91 17.00
C SER A 129 12.01 -7.33 17.67
N PRO A 130 10.82 -7.31 17.05
CA PRO A 130 9.60 -6.81 17.72
C PRO A 130 9.17 -7.68 18.92
N VAL A 131 9.45 -8.99 18.90
CA VAL A 131 9.18 -9.89 20.03
C VAL A 131 10.09 -9.56 21.21
N ALA A 132 11.39 -9.36 20.94
CA ALA A 132 12.38 -9.04 21.95
C ALA A 132 12.07 -7.73 22.68
N VAL A 133 11.73 -6.66 21.95
CA VAL A 133 11.37 -5.37 22.58
C VAL A 133 10.04 -5.45 23.34
N ASN A 134 9.06 -6.21 22.84
CA ASN A 134 7.81 -6.43 23.56
C ASN A 134 8.05 -7.13 24.91
N ASN A 135 8.89 -8.17 24.91
CA ASN A 135 9.26 -8.88 26.14
C ASN A 135 9.97 -7.94 27.14
N GLN A 136 10.85 -7.05 26.65
CA GLN A 136 11.49 -6.04 27.50
C GLN A 136 10.47 -5.07 28.10
N PHE A 137 9.50 -4.59 27.31
CA PHE A 137 8.42 -3.74 27.82
C PHE A 137 7.56 -4.47 28.87
N MET A 138 7.18 -5.72 28.62
CA MET A 138 6.33 -6.48 29.53
C MET A 138 7.05 -6.95 30.81
N ALA A 139 8.38 -6.98 30.78
CA ALA A 139 9.23 -7.25 31.94
C ALA A 139 9.51 -5.99 32.81
N SER A 140 9.37 -4.79 32.25
CA SER A 140 9.47 -3.53 33.01
C SER A 140 8.11 -3.13 33.58
N SER A 141 8.06 -2.86 34.88
CA SER A 141 6.80 -2.53 35.56
C SER A 141 6.17 -1.24 35.01
N GLU A 142 6.98 -0.22 34.74
CA GLU A 142 6.53 1.06 34.18
C GLU A 142 5.96 0.91 32.77
N HIS A 143 6.70 0.25 31.87
CA HIS A 143 6.26 0.04 30.48
C HIS A 143 5.04 -0.88 30.40
N ARG A 144 5.03 -1.97 31.20
CA ARG A 144 3.89 -2.89 31.32
C ARG A 144 2.65 -2.17 31.81
N ASN A 145 2.76 -1.34 32.85
CA ASN A 145 1.64 -0.56 33.37
C ASN A 145 1.06 0.37 32.30
N ASN A 146 1.91 0.96 31.45
CA ASN A 146 1.45 1.74 30.31
C ASN A 146 0.71 0.87 29.28
N ILE A 147 1.27 -0.28 28.86
CA ILE A 147 0.61 -1.19 27.90
C ILE A 147 -0.75 -1.68 28.42
N LEU A 148 -0.85 -1.98 29.71
CA LEU A 148 -2.04 -2.55 30.33
C LEU A 148 -3.03 -1.53 30.88
N ASN A 149 -2.74 -0.22 30.75
CA ASN A 149 -3.62 0.80 31.30
C ASN A 149 -5.00 0.76 30.60
N PRO A 150 -6.11 0.58 31.33
CA PRO A 150 -7.44 0.45 30.76
C PRO A 150 -8.02 1.78 30.23
N VAL A 151 -7.39 2.93 30.52
CA VAL A 151 -7.88 4.23 30.06
C VAL A 151 -7.69 4.46 28.56
N TRP A 152 -6.74 3.75 27.94
CA TRP A 152 -6.44 3.87 26.52
C TRP A 152 -7.60 3.40 25.65
N THR A 153 -7.86 4.16 24.59
CA THR A 153 -8.83 3.81 23.55
C THR A 153 -8.17 3.61 22.20
N HIS A 154 -7.07 4.33 21.95
CA HIS A 154 -6.32 4.28 20.71
C HIS A 154 -4.82 4.19 20.96
N GLY A 155 -4.09 3.73 19.96
CA GLY A 155 -2.63 3.77 19.97
C GLY A 155 -2.01 3.70 18.59
N GLY A 156 -0.69 3.77 18.54
CA GLY A 156 0.11 3.61 17.34
C GLY A 156 1.49 3.09 17.69
N VAL A 157 2.04 2.25 16.81
CA VAL A 157 3.40 1.75 16.91
C VAL A 157 4.19 2.30 15.74
N GLY A 158 5.42 2.71 16.01
CA GLY A 158 6.35 3.14 14.99
C GLY A 158 7.74 2.62 15.30
N ALA A 159 8.47 2.29 14.24
CA ALA A 159 9.80 1.72 14.39
C ALA A 159 10.76 2.30 13.37
N TYR A 160 12.05 2.25 13.68
CA TYR A 160 13.10 2.66 12.77
C TYR A 160 14.34 1.80 13.00
N GLY A 161 14.99 1.38 11.92
CA GLY A 161 16.21 0.60 11.97
C GLY A 161 17.28 1.27 11.13
N ALA A 162 18.51 1.26 11.59
CA ALA A 162 19.67 1.71 10.82
C ALA A 162 20.68 0.57 10.76
N ASP A 163 21.09 0.18 9.56
CA ASP A 163 22.05 -0.90 9.35
C ASP A 163 23.47 -0.39 9.24
N ASN A 164 24.44 -1.19 9.69
CA ASN A 164 25.87 -0.93 9.56
C ASN A 164 26.37 0.36 10.25
N ILE A 165 25.61 0.89 11.20
CA ILE A 165 26.05 1.98 12.07
C ILE A 165 26.32 1.46 13.49
N THR A 166 27.05 2.25 14.27
CA THR A 166 27.11 2.09 15.74
C THR A 166 26.47 3.32 16.36
N TRP A 167 25.36 3.13 17.05
CA TRP A 167 24.60 4.18 17.74
C TRP A 167 25.05 4.28 19.21
N GLN A 168 25.17 5.52 19.71
CA GLN A 168 25.74 5.85 21.02
C GLN A 168 27.09 5.17 21.32
N GLY A 169 27.90 4.92 20.28
CA GLY A 169 29.22 4.29 20.39
C GLY A 169 29.24 2.84 20.87
N LYS A 170 28.09 2.20 21.07
CA LYS A 170 27.99 0.86 21.68
C LYS A 170 27.09 -0.10 20.90
N LEU A 171 25.99 0.40 20.33
CA LEU A 171 24.94 -0.45 19.78
C LEU A 171 25.06 -0.56 18.27
N ARG A 172 25.41 -1.74 17.75
CA ARG A 172 25.50 -1.97 16.30
C ARG A 172 24.14 -2.23 15.69
N SER A 173 23.88 -1.61 14.54
CA SER A 173 22.65 -1.76 13.75
C SER A 173 21.36 -1.67 14.60
N PRO A 174 21.11 -0.53 15.27
CA PRO A 174 20.01 -0.39 16.22
C PRO A 174 18.63 -0.56 15.56
N ARG A 175 17.70 -1.12 16.33
CA ARG A 175 16.24 -1.12 16.06
C ARG A 175 15.56 -0.36 17.18
N MET A 176 14.88 0.72 16.85
CA MET A 176 14.17 1.59 17.79
C MET A 176 12.66 1.43 17.59
N TYR A 177 11.94 1.42 18.70
CA TYR A 177 10.49 1.23 18.76
C TYR A 177 9.86 2.25 19.69
N THR A 178 8.70 2.75 19.26
CA THR A 178 7.87 3.65 20.05
C THR A 178 6.44 3.11 20.05
N GLN A 179 5.84 2.93 21.23
CA GLN A 179 4.40 2.75 21.39
C GLN A 179 3.79 4.05 21.92
N LEU A 180 2.78 4.54 21.22
CA LEU A 180 2.04 5.74 21.56
C LEU A 180 0.61 5.37 21.91
N PHE A 181 0.10 5.91 23.01
CA PHE A 181 -1.25 5.65 23.51
C PHE A 181 -2.01 6.96 23.66
N MET A 182 -3.33 6.90 23.50
CA MET A 182 -4.22 7.98 23.91
C MET A 182 -5.56 7.45 24.42
N GLN A 183 -6.13 8.19 25.37
CA GLN A 183 -7.57 8.22 25.58
C GLN A 183 -8.15 9.33 24.71
N ALA A 184 -8.64 8.98 23.53
CA ALA A 184 -9.34 9.94 22.67
C ALA A 184 -10.50 10.58 23.44
N LYS A 185 -10.65 11.91 23.35
CA LYS A 185 -11.89 12.55 23.80
C LYS A 185 -13.01 11.97 22.93
N VAL A 186 -14.13 11.57 23.54
CA VAL A 186 -15.29 11.10 22.78
C VAL A 186 -15.64 12.19 21.77
N ALA A 187 -15.43 11.90 20.49
CA ALA A 187 -15.93 12.77 19.44
C ALA A 187 -17.45 12.79 19.55
N PRO A 188 -18.12 13.95 19.36
CA PRO A 188 -19.56 13.96 19.11
C PRO A 188 -19.87 12.92 18.03
N PRO A 189 -20.98 12.16 18.13
CA PRO A 189 -21.34 11.22 17.09
C PRO A 189 -21.33 11.97 15.75
N PRO A 190 -20.74 11.38 14.68
CA PRO A 190 -20.72 12.04 13.39
C PRO A 190 -22.16 12.40 13.01
N PRO A 191 -22.41 13.59 12.41
CA PRO A 191 -23.73 13.92 11.93
C PRO A 191 -24.21 12.78 11.04
N LYS A 192 -25.45 12.34 11.29
CA LYS A 192 -26.10 11.28 10.50
C LYS A 192 -25.84 11.57 9.02
N PRO A 193 -25.39 10.60 8.21
CA PRO A 193 -25.18 10.82 6.78
C PRO A 193 -26.41 11.51 6.21
N ALA A 194 -26.21 12.64 5.52
CA ALA A 194 -27.31 13.29 4.82
C ALA A 194 -28.01 12.23 3.96
N PRO A 195 -29.35 12.17 3.94
CA PRO A 195 -30.06 11.27 3.06
C PRO A 195 -29.46 11.40 1.66
N LYS A 196 -29.05 10.26 1.08
CA LYS A 196 -28.58 10.22 -0.31
C LYS A 196 -29.61 10.99 -1.15
N PRO A 197 -29.20 11.98 -1.97
CA PRO A 197 -30.13 12.67 -2.85
C PRO A 197 -30.98 11.63 -3.58
N ALA A 198 -32.30 11.82 -3.55
CA ALA A 198 -33.20 10.97 -4.31
C ALA A 198 -32.67 10.86 -5.75
N PRO A 199 -32.71 9.66 -6.37
CA PRO A 199 -32.32 9.52 -7.77
C PRO A 199 -33.01 10.61 -8.58
N GLN A 200 -32.24 11.46 -9.27
CA GLN A 200 -32.82 12.39 -10.22
C GLN A 200 -33.66 11.57 -11.22
N PRO A 201 -34.93 11.96 -11.47
CA PRO A 201 -35.73 11.31 -12.49
C PRO A 201 -34.94 11.24 -13.79
N ALA A 202 -34.95 10.08 -14.45
CA ALA A 202 -34.33 9.92 -15.75
C ALA A 202 -34.79 11.05 -16.69
N PRO A 203 -33.90 11.62 -17.52
CA PRO A 203 -34.29 12.64 -18.49
C PRO A 203 -35.48 12.13 -19.32
N GLN A 204 -36.59 12.87 -19.32
CA GLN A 204 -37.71 12.56 -20.20
C GLN A 204 -37.22 12.61 -21.65
N PRO A 205 -37.56 11.61 -22.50
CA PRO A 205 -37.25 11.66 -23.92
C PRO A 205 -37.79 12.96 -24.53
N ALA A 206 -36.98 13.59 -25.38
CA ALA A 206 -37.38 14.81 -26.07
C ALA A 206 -38.72 14.61 -26.82
N PRO A 207 -39.63 15.61 -26.82
CA PRO A 207 -40.89 15.52 -27.54
C PRO A 207 -40.65 15.20 -29.02
N GLN A 208 -41.30 14.15 -29.54
CA GLN A 208 -41.29 13.88 -30.97
C GLN A 208 -41.94 15.05 -31.73
N PRO A 209 -41.36 15.50 -32.85
CA PRO A 209 -41.94 16.56 -33.68
C PRO A 209 -43.35 16.19 -34.12
N ALA A 210 -44.27 17.16 -34.08
CA ALA A 210 -45.67 16.99 -34.45
C ALA A 210 -45.81 16.49 -35.90
N PRO A 211 -46.78 15.59 -36.19
CA PRO A 211 -47.07 15.16 -37.55
C PRO A 211 -47.47 16.34 -38.43
N ARG A 212 -46.89 16.39 -39.63
CA ARG A 212 -47.20 17.42 -40.64
C ARG A 212 -48.69 17.34 -41.05
N PRO A 213 -49.42 18.45 -41.15
CA PRO A 213 -50.83 18.43 -41.51
C PRO A 213 -51.06 17.82 -42.90
N ALA A 214 -52.10 16.97 -43.01
CA ALA A 214 -52.53 16.38 -44.27
C ALA A 214 -53.04 17.45 -45.26
N PRO A 215 -52.88 17.26 -46.58
CA PRO A 215 -53.34 18.22 -47.58
C PRO A 215 -54.87 18.37 -47.56
N LYS A 216 -55.36 19.61 -47.59
CA LYS A 216 -56.80 19.92 -47.73
C LYS A 216 -57.33 19.44 -49.09
N ALA A 217 -58.49 18.80 -49.06
CA ALA A 217 -59.20 18.31 -50.24
C ALA A 217 -59.62 19.46 -51.18
N ALA A 218 -59.39 19.25 -52.48
CA ALA A 218 -59.79 20.18 -53.53
C ALA A 218 -61.32 20.16 -53.78
N PRO A 219 -61.94 21.27 -54.24
CA PRO A 219 -63.37 21.35 -54.44
C PRO A 219 -63.84 20.52 -55.66
N LYS A 220 -64.96 19.81 -55.50
CA LYS A 220 -65.62 19.07 -56.58
C LYS A 220 -66.29 20.05 -57.55
N HIS A 221 -65.81 20.10 -58.79
CA HIS A 221 -66.52 20.80 -59.88
C HIS A 221 -67.73 20.00 -60.36
N LYS A 222 -68.87 20.69 -60.50
CA LYS A 222 -70.12 20.19 -61.09
C LYS A 222 -69.95 19.89 -62.58
N ALA A 223 -70.63 18.83 -63.02
CA ALA A 223 -70.65 18.35 -64.39
C ALA A 223 -71.34 19.32 -65.37
N THR A 224 -70.78 19.42 -66.58
CA THR A 224 -71.45 19.91 -67.79
C THR A 224 -71.61 18.77 -68.81
N PRO A 225 -72.72 18.71 -69.57
CA PRO A 225 -73.05 17.55 -70.39
C PRO A 225 -72.62 17.66 -71.87
N LYS A 226 -72.33 16.48 -72.44
CA LYS A 226 -72.59 15.97 -73.82
C LYS A 226 -72.00 16.70 -75.04
N ARG A 227 -71.24 15.97 -75.86
CA ARG A 227 -71.57 15.76 -77.28
C ARG A 227 -70.92 14.47 -77.85
N ALA A 228 -71.59 13.94 -78.86
CA ALA A 228 -71.49 12.59 -79.40
C ALA A 228 -70.32 12.36 -80.38
N ALA A 229 -70.17 11.06 -80.68
CA ALA A 229 -69.24 10.33 -81.57
C ALA A 229 -68.89 10.96 -82.93
N PRO A 230 -67.88 10.38 -83.62
CA PRO A 230 -68.27 9.44 -84.66
C PRO A 230 -67.51 8.10 -84.67
N LYS A 231 -68.20 7.14 -85.30
CA LYS A 231 -67.79 5.79 -85.68
C LYS A 231 -66.71 5.82 -86.78
N ILE A 232 -66.05 4.67 -87.00
CA ILE A 232 -65.92 3.90 -88.27
C ILE A 232 -64.65 3.01 -88.16
N ARG A 233 -64.82 1.69 -87.96
CA ARG A 233 -64.54 0.57 -88.91
C ARG A 233 -63.16 0.60 -89.59
N ALA A 234 -62.37 -0.45 -89.38
CA ALA A 234 -62.35 -1.64 -90.24
C ALA A 234 -61.95 -2.86 -89.39
#